data_AF-E8X3B0-F1
#
_entry.id   AF-E8X3B0-F1
#
_cell.length_a   1.000
_cell.length_b   1.000
_cell.length_c   1.000
_cell.angle_alpha   90.00
_cell.angle_beta   90.00
_cell.angle_gamma   90.00
#
_symmetry.space_group_name_H-M   'P 1'
#
loop_
_entity.id
_entity.type
_entity.pdbx_description
1 polymer ?
#
loop_
_entity_poly.entity_id
_entity_poly.type
_entity_poly.pdbx_seq_one_letter_code
_entity_poly.pdbx_strand_id
1 'polypeptide(L)'
;MAANPIPHQSEFVEVEILEDESGQFLRLPEAFRLDATKVLLHRATNRRILVEPLSEKRRKWTHEEVQALADQFDAHNREFGPFMAEGRNQPPMQERDWPE
;
A
#
# COMPACT_ATOMS: atom_id res chain seq x y z
N MET A 1 19.79 -6.07 16.67
CA MET A 1 18.46 -6.59 17.06
C MET A 1 17.70 -6.85 15.77
N ALA A 2 17.49 -8.12 15.41
CA ALA A 2 16.75 -8.47 14.20
C ALA A 2 15.25 -8.36 14.50
N ALA A 3 14.51 -7.60 13.69
CA ALA A 3 13.06 -7.55 13.77
C ALA A 3 12.50 -8.93 13.43
N ASN A 4 11.81 -9.57 14.38
CA ASN A 4 11.08 -10.80 14.12
C ASN A 4 9.97 -10.48 13.09
N PRO A 5 9.92 -11.16 11.94
CA PRO A 5 8.78 -11.04 11.05
C PRO A 5 7.57 -11.62 11.78
N ILE A 6 6.54 -10.81 11.99
CA ILE A 6 5.25 -11.29 12.51
C ILE A 6 4.71 -12.28 11.46
N PRO A 7 4.50 -13.56 11.80
CA PRO A 7 3.91 -14.49 10.86
C PRO A 7 2.45 -14.06 10.66
N HIS A 8 2.15 -13.47 9.50
CA HIS A 8 0.79 -13.28 9.04
C HIS A 8 0.19 -14.67 8.79
N GLN A 9 -0.49 -15.24 9.80
CA GLN A 9 -1.31 -16.43 9.60
C GLN A 9 -2.36 -16.06 8.55
N SER A 10 -2.22 -16.64 7.36
CA SER A 10 -3.18 -16.46 6.29
C SER A 10 -4.29 -17.47 6.51
N GLU A 11 -5.48 -17.00 6.88
CA GLU A 11 -6.67 -17.83 6.96
C GLU A 11 -7.31 -17.95 5.58
N PHE A 12 -7.61 -19.18 5.16
CA PHE A 12 -8.27 -19.48 3.89
C PHE A 12 -9.62 -20.11 4.19
N VAL A 13 -10.66 -19.64 3.50
CA VAL A 13 -11.99 -20.24 3.54
C VAL A 13 -12.44 -20.49 2.11
N GLU A 14 -13.02 -21.66 1.88
CA GLU A 14 -13.67 -21.95 0.61
C GLU A 14 -14.99 -21.20 0.52
N VAL A 15 -15.20 -20.51 -0.59
CA VAL A 15 -16.42 -19.77 -0.89
C VAL A 15 -16.88 -20.14 -2.29
N GLU A 16 -18.20 -20.21 -2.48
CA GLU A 16 -18.78 -20.48 -3.79
C GLU A 16 -18.85 -19.20 -4.63
N ILE A 17 -18.56 -19.34 -5.92
CA ILE A 17 -18.82 -18.30 -6.92
C ILE A 17 -20.27 -18.45 -7.35
N LEU A 18 -21.04 -17.38 -7.20
CA LEU A 18 -22.42 -17.28 -7.63
C LEU A 18 -22.49 -16.39 -8.86
N GLU A 19 -23.47 -16.63 -9.72
CA GLU A 19 -23.66 -15.90 -10.97
C GLU A 19 -25.14 -15.56 -11.19
N ASP A 20 -25.39 -14.31 -11.58
CA ASP A 20 -26.71 -13.82 -12.00
C ASP A 20 -26.59 -12.97 -13.28
N GLU A 21 -27.70 -12.36 -13.73
CA GLU A 21 -27.71 -11.51 -14.94
C GLU A 21 -26.79 -10.28 -14.84
N SER A 22 -26.41 -9.88 -13.63
CA SER A 22 -25.51 -8.75 -13.36
C SER A 22 -24.03 -9.15 -13.28
N GLY A 23 -23.73 -10.45 -13.23
CA GLY A 23 -22.38 -11.01 -13.29
C GLY A 23 -22.05 -11.99 -12.16
N GLN A 24 -20.76 -12.11 -11.85
CA GLN A 24 -20.25 -13.03 -10.82
C GLN A 24 -19.99 -12.33 -9.49
N PHE A 25 -20.35 -12.98 -8.40
CA PHE A 25 -20.15 -12.47 -7.05
C PHE A 25 -19.76 -13.56 -6.05
N LEU A 26 -19.12 -13.14 -4.96
CA LEU A 26 -18.69 -13.98 -3.84
C LEU A 26 -19.46 -13.57 -2.59
N ARG A 27 -20.02 -14.52 -1.86
CA ARG A 27 -20.58 -14.26 -0.54
C ARG A 27 -19.48 -14.35 0.51
N LEU A 28 -19.08 -13.21 1.06
CA LEU A 28 -18.08 -13.17 2.14
C LEU A 28 -18.66 -13.72 3.45
N PRO A 29 -17.97 -14.68 4.11
CA PRO A 29 -18.30 -15.09 5.47
C PRO A 29 -18.19 -13.92 6.45
N GLU A 30 -18.85 -14.02 7.61
CA GLU A 30 -18.87 -12.95 8.62
C GLU A 30 -17.47 -12.52 9.06
N ALA A 31 -16.55 -13.48 9.23
CA ALA A 31 -15.15 -13.22 9.60
C ALA A 31 -14.36 -12.41 8.55
N PHE A 32 -14.81 -12.40 7.29
CA PHE A 32 -14.19 -11.68 6.17
C PHE A 32 -14.98 -10.44 5.75
N ARG A 33 -15.98 -10.03 6.55
CA ARG A 33 -16.80 -8.85 6.25
C ARG A 33 -15.94 -7.59 6.26
N LEU A 34 -15.97 -6.85 5.16
CA LEU A 34 -15.24 -5.59 5.02
C LEU A 34 -16.07 -4.42 5.55
N ASP A 35 -15.46 -3.54 6.34
CA ASP A 35 -16.04 -2.25 6.76
C ASP A 35 -15.86 -1.18 5.65
N ALA A 36 -16.32 -1.50 4.44
CA ALA A 36 -16.24 -0.63 3.28
C ALA A 36 -17.33 -0.95 2.26
N THR A 37 -17.84 0.08 1.58
CA THR A 37 -18.86 -0.06 0.51
C THR A 37 -18.24 -0.28 -0.87
N LYS A 38 -16.93 -0.06 -1.00
CA LYS A 38 -16.15 -0.22 -2.25
C LYS A 38 -14.84 -0.93 -1.98
N VAL A 39 -14.34 -1.65 -2.98
CA VAL A 39 -13.09 -2.41 -2.90
C VAL A 39 -12.23 -2.16 -4.13
N LEU A 40 -10.92 -2.27 -3.96
CA LEU A 40 -9.94 -2.41 -5.04
C LEU A 40 -9.71 -3.90 -5.28
N LEU A 41 -9.70 -4.28 -6.56
CA LEU A 41 -9.39 -5.63 -7.01
C LEU A 41 -8.05 -5.62 -7.74
N HIS A 42 -7.07 -6.36 -7.21
CA HIS A 42 -5.76 -6.52 -7.81
C HIS A 42 -5.52 -7.98 -8.20
N ARG A 43 -5.25 -8.23 -9.49
CA ARG A 43 -4.87 -9.57 -9.97
C ARG A 43 -3.38 -9.78 -9.74
N ALA A 44 -3.04 -10.65 -8.80
CA ALA A 44 -1.66 -11.00 -8.48
C ALA A 44 -1.09 -12.06 -9.45
N THR A 45 0.23 -12.20 -9.49
CA THR A 45 1.00 -13.09 -10.39
C THR A 45 0.67 -14.58 -10.25
N ASN A 46 -0.03 -14.99 -9.20
CA ASN A 46 -0.34 -16.39 -8.87
C ASN A 46 -1.84 -16.73 -8.95
N ARG A 47 -2.57 -16.10 -9.89
CA ARG A 47 -4.03 -16.27 -10.07
C ARG A 47 -4.86 -15.88 -8.86
N ARG A 48 -4.26 -15.24 -7.84
CA ARG A 48 -4.99 -14.69 -6.71
C ARG A 48 -5.58 -13.34 -7.08
N ILE A 49 -6.74 -13.06 -6.53
CA ILE A 49 -7.33 -11.73 -6.53
C ILE A 49 -7.17 -11.20 -5.11
N LEU A 50 -6.41 -10.12 -4.95
CA LEU A 50 -6.43 -9.35 -3.71
C LEU A 50 -7.63 -8.42 -3.74
N VAL A 51 -8.40 -8.46 -2.66
CA VAL A 51 -9.51 -7.56 -2.41
C VAL A 51 -9.12 -6.67 -1.24
N GLU A 52 -8.98 -5.38 -1.50
CA GLU A 52 -8.66 -4.40 -0.46
C GLU A 52 -9.84 -3.43 -0.32
N PRO A 53 -10.30 -3.12 0.90
CA PRO A 53 -11.29 -2.08 1.07
C PRO A 53 -10.75 -0.78 0.46
N LEU A 54 -11.51 -0.19 -0.45
CA LEU A 54 -11.16 1.11 -1.02
C LEU A 54 -11.32 2.11 0.11
N SER A 55 -10.20 2.46 0.73
CA SER A 55 -10.16 3.49 1.75
C SER A 55 -10.59 4.80 1.11
N GLU A 56 -11.85 5.19 1.35
CA GLU A 56 -12.27 6.59 1.20
C GLU A 56 -11.45 7.51 2.15
N LYS A 57 -10.73 6.91 3.10
CA LYS A 57 -9.87 7.54 4.11
C LYS A 57 -8.39 7.66 3.71
N ARG A 58 -8.02 7.76 2.44
CA ARG A 58 -6.84 8.61 2.15
C ARG A 58 -7.27 10.06 2.38
N ARG A 59 -7.39 10.45 3.65
CA ARG A 59 -7.50 11.84 4.07
C ARG A 59 -6.37 12.56 3.33
N LYS A 60 -6.74 13.42 2.38
CA LYS A 60 -5.78 14.37 1.81
C LYS A 60 -5.21 15.12 3.00
N TRP A 61 -3.89 15.08 3.17
CA TRP A 61 -3.26 15.82 4.25
C TRP A 61 -3.66 17.28 4.09
N THR A 62 -4.15 17.86 5.18
CA THR A 62 -4.45 19.28 5.23
C THR A 62 -3.13 20.06 5.14
N HIS A 63 -3.20 21.32 4.68
CA HIS A 63 -2.02 22.18 4.61
C HIS A 63 -1.31 22.27 5.97
N GLU A 64 -2.07 22.34 7.06
CA GLU A 64 -1.56 22.38 8.44
C GLU A 64 -0.80 21.10 8.83
N GLU A 65 -1.27 19.92 8.43
CA GLU A 65 -0.57 18.65 8.70
C GLU A 65 0.73 18.53 7.91
N VAL A 66 0.73 18.97 6.65
CA VAL A 66 1.94 19.01 5.83
C VAL A 66 2.96 19.97 6.45
N GLN A 67 2.50 21.15 6.91
CA GLN A 67 3.36 22.14 7.55
C GLN A 67 3.94 21.63 8.87
N ALA A 68 3.11 21.01 9.72
CA ALA A 68 3.59 20.42 10.98
C ALA A 68 4.65 19.33 10.77
N LEU A 69 4.53 18.55 9.70
CA LEU A 69 5.57 17.57 9.32
C LEU A 69 6.84 18.28 8.84
N ALA A 70 6.72 19.31 8.00
CA ALA A 70 7.87 20.10 7.54
C ALA A 70 8.62 20.74 8.72
N ASP A 71 7.90 21.32 9.68
CA ASP A 71 8.47 21.96 10.87
C ASP A 71 9.23 20.94 11.75
N GLN A 72 8.74 19.71 11.86
CA GLN A 72 9.44 18.62 12.54
C GLN A 72 10.74 18.24 11.83
N PHE A 73 10.71 18.15 10.49
CA PHE A 73 11.92 17.91 9.69
C PHE A 73 12.94 19.04 9.83
N ASP A 74 12.50 20.29 9.85
CA ASP A 74 13.39 21.45 10.03
C ASP A 74 13.98 21.55 11.44
N ALA A 75 13.23 21.14 12.47
CA ALA A 75 13.76 21.00 13.83
C ALA A 75 14.82 19.90 13.89
N HIS A 76 14.53 18.73 13.31
CA HIS A 76 15.46 17.60 13.27
C HIS A 76 16.74 17.95 12.48
N ASN A 77 16.63 18.62 11.33
CA ASN A 77 17.79 19.04 10.54
C ASN A 77 18.66 20.08 11.26
N ARG A 78 18.08 20.90 12.14
CA ARG A 78 18.85 21.82 12.99
C ARG A 78 19.63 21.10 14.09
N GLU A 79 19.06 20.04 14.65
CA GLU A 79 19.67 19.28 15.75
C GLU A 79 20.71 18.27 15.25
N PHE A 80 20.42 17.57 14.15
CA PHE A 80 21.22 16.44 13.66
C PHE A 80 21.97 16.74 12.35
N GLY A 81 21.87 17.97 11.84
CA GLY A 81 22.39 18.36 10.54
C GLY A 81 21.44 18.00 9.38
N PRO A 82 21.66 18.59 8.20
CA PRO A 82 20.77 18.39 7.06
C PRO A 82 20.77 16.93 6.60
N PHE A 83 19.57 16.36 6.46
CA PHE A 83 19.38 15.06 5.81
C PHE A 83 19.98 15.10 4.39
N MET A 84 20.97 14.25 4.14
CA MET A 84 21.76 14.21 2.89
C MET A 84 22.53 15.50 2.59
N ALA A 85 23.43 15.88 3.52
CA ALA A 85 24.32 17.04 3.38
C ALA A 85 25.12 17.09 2.06
N GLU A 86 25.51 15.92 1.53
CA GLU A 86 26.26 15.79 0.27
C GLU A 86 25.37 15.72 -0.98
N GLY A 87 24.05 15.84 -0.81
CA GLY A 87 23.07 15.71 -1.89
C GLY A 87 22.83 14.27 -2.34
N ARG A 88 21.98 14.12 -3.36
CA ARG A 88 21.74 12.83 -4.02
C ARG A 88 22.82 12.60 -5.08
N ASN A 89 23.87 11.86 -4.73
CA ASN A 89 24.84 11.33 -5.70
C ASN A 89 24.20 10.16 -6.47
N GLN A 90 23.21 10.47 -7.31
CA GLN A 90 22.62 9.48 -8.20
C GLN A 90 23.54 9.31 -9.41
N PRO A 91 24.11 8.12 -9.66
CA PRO A 91 24.89 7.88 -10.86
C PRO A 91 24.01 8.09 -12.10
N PRO A 92 24.62 8.46 -13.25
CA PRO A 92 23.88 8.55 -14.50
C PRO A 92 23.18 7.21 -14.78
N MET A 93 21.94 7.27 -15.24
CA MET A 93 21.19 6.08 -15.61
C MET A 93 21.87 5.43 -16.81
N GLN A 94 22.29 4.17 -16.66
CA GLN A 94 22.93 3.42 -17.73
C GLN A 94 21.87 3.02 -18.75
N GLU A 95 22.04 3.40 -20.02
CA GLU A 95 21.21 2.90 -21.10
C GLU A 95 21.49 1.40 -21.27
N ARG A 96 20.45 0.56 -21.13
CA ARG A 96 20.55 -0.86 -21.48
C ARG A 96 20.18 -1.00 -22.94
N ASP A 97 21.08 -1.56 -23.74
CA ASP A 97 20.72 -2.09 -25.05
C ASP A 97 19.81 -3.30 -24.82
N TRP A 98 18.51 -3.09 -25.00
CA TRP A 98 17.54 -4.18 -25.04
C TRP A 98 17.59 -4.79 -26.45
N PRO A 99 17.82 -6.11 -26.59
CA PRO A 99 17.68 -6.75 -27.90
C PRO A 99 16.22 -6.64 -28.35
N GLU A 100 16.02 -6.15 -29.57
CA GLU A 100 14.72 -6.15 -30.28
C GLU A 100 14.20 -7.57 -30.53
#